data_AF-A0A0B2V754-F1
#
_entry.id   AF-A0A0B2V754-F1
#
_cell.length_a   1.000
_cell.length_b   1.000
_cell.length_c   1.000
_cell.angle_alpha   90.00
_cell.angle_beta   90.00
_cell.angle_gamma   90.00
#
_symmetry.space_group_name_H-M   'P 1'
#
loop_
_entity.id
_entity.type
_entity.pdbx_description
1 polymer ?
#
loop_
_entity_poly.entity_id
_entity_poly.type
_entity_poly.pdbx_seq_one_letter_code
_entity_poly.pdbx_strand_id
1 'polypeptide(L)'
;SVKLLEKKLFADLTTFYPAIFTMLLRTFRNGECTVRSAASHCFAVLVNCIFDDGSYGYPLYTFLTMHFEIWDLIKKEIFELNIHDVCLVLILSVLEKLHIVNSSLYTSAQLNDIALVSAQLVKILPSSTNIRIGRTLVNCLVNLCPRPINLHAKLRAFLLRKDITTNLRYTVKYAVDKTEEEQHRRNMPKFDGTLEDILKMGNGRIIAEAMDVTLEIEQGQNDAQSERRLYSLLEKVFIDAVSSHQLKRLCAAHVLVIVAPYILRCSSSFRIRYFCYACALLMDELEGVRCVTSRLCITWLQPHSKLSSISSIVAIQRLIEGICKEEPADGLLIAWREWAAETRAKRCKYNRYFEDLFVENCLAAACQKFPN
;
A
#
# COMPACT_ATOMS: atom_id res chain seq x y z
N SER A 1 -18.07 -18.09 -31.36
CA SER A 1 -19.12 -18.44 -30.37
C SER A 1 -18.62 -19.30 -29.20
N VAL A 2 -17.40 -19.89 -29.21
CA VAL A 2 -16.84 -20.61 -28.04
C VAL A 2 -15.91 -19.74 -27.17
N LYS A 3 -15.22 -18.75 -27.74
CA LYS A 3 -14.38 -17.78 -26.98
C LYS A 3 -15.16 -16.73 -26.18
N LEU A 4 -16.48 -16.64 -26.36
CA LEU A 4 -17.35 -15.75 -25.57
C LEU A 4 -17.92 -16.42 -24.30
N LEU A 5 -17.69 -17.73 -24.14
CA LEU A 5 -18.18 -18.53 -23.01
C LEU A 5 -17.10 -18.82 -21.95
N GLU A 6 -15.83 -18.47 -22.20
CA GLU A 6 -14.76 -18.52 -21.18
C GLU A 6 -14.75 -17.30 -20.26
N LYS A 7 -15.52 -16.23 -20.57
CA LYS A 7 -15.95 -15.23 -19.59
C LYS A 7 -17.10 -15.78 -18.73
N LYS A 8 -16.94 -16.99 -18.20
CA LYS A 8 -17.86 -17.56 -17.22
C LYS A 8 -17.41 -17.07 -15.84
N LEU A 9 -18.33 -16.40 -15.16
CA LEU A 9 -18.33 -16.05 -13.74
C LEU A 9 -17.39 -16.96 -12.92
N PHE A 10 -16.18 -16.49 -12.62
CA PHE A 10 -15.61 -16.87 -11.33
C PHE A 10 -16.48 -16.15 -10.31
N ALA A 11 -17.31 -16.90 -9.58
CA ALA A 11 -17.99 -16.34 -8.43
C ALA A 11 -16.91 -15.74 -7.52
N ASP A 12 -17.06 -14.47 -7.16
CA ASP A 12 -16.11 -13.80 -6.28
C ASP A 12 -16.20 -14.42 -4.88
N LEU A 13 -15.29 -15.35 -4.61
CA LEU A 13 -15.24 -16.09 -3.35
C LEU A 13 -14.69 -15.24 -2.20
N THR A 14 -14.18 -14.03 -2.46
CA THR A 14 -13.58 -13.17 -1.42
C THR A 14 -14.55 -12.85 -0.29
N THR A 15 -15.84 -12.72 -0.62
CA THR A 15 -16.95 -12.51 0.34
C THR A 15 -17.09 -13.65 1.36
N PHE A 16 -16.64 -14.86 1.03
CA PHE A 16 -16.69 -16.01 1.93
C PHE A 16 -15.41 -16.21 2.74
N TYR A 17 -14.32 -15.49 2.44
CA TYR A 17 -13.03 -15.68 3.11
C TYR A 17 -13.11 -15.56 4.64
N PRO A 18 -13.83 -14.60 5.24
CA PRO A 18 -13.93 -14.50 6.71
C PRO A 18 -14.63 -15.71 7.36
N ALA A 19 -15.69 -16.21 6.72
CA ALA A 19 -16.41 -17.39 7.18
C ALA A 19 -15.54 -18.65 7.09
N ILE A 20 -14.83 -18.82 5.96
CA ILE A 20 -13.89 -19.93 5.76
C ILE A 20 -12.75 -19.84 6.78
N PHE A 21 -12.17 -18.65 6.98
CA PHE A 21 -11.11 -18.41 7.96
C PHE A 21 -11.54 -18.84 9.37
N THR A 22 -12.71 -18.40 9.82
CA THR A 22 -13.27 -18.76 11.13
C THR A 22 -13.51 -20.26 11.27
N MET A 23 -14.08 -20.88 10.23
CA MET A 23 -14.35 -22.32 10.21
C MET A 23 -13.05 -23.13 10.30
N LEU A 24 -12.01 -22.72 9.58
CA LEU A 24 -10.72 -23.40 9.58
C LEU A 24 -10.03 -23.29 10.94
N LEU A 25 -10.06 -22.12 11.60
CA LEU A 25 -9.52 -21.97 12.94
C LEU A 25 -10.24 -22.87 13.96
N ARG A 26 -11.57 -22.88 13.95
CA ARG A 26 -12.37 -23.75 14.83
C ARG A 26 -12.08 -25.23 14.60
N THR A 27 -12.04 -25.63 13.33
CA THR A 27 -11.73 -27.01 12.93
C THR A 27 -10.32 -27.40 13.34
N PHE A 28 -9.34 -26.50 13.20
CA PHE A 28 -7.97 -26.74 13.61
C PHE A 28 -7.84 -26.86 15.14
N ARG A 29 -8.56 -26.04 15.89
CA ARG A 29 -8.56 -26.09 17.36
C ARG A 29 -9.17 -27.40 17.89
N ASN A 30 -10.35 -27.76 17.39
CA ASN A 30 -11.17 -28.84 17.95
C ASN A 30 -11.01 -30.20 17.26
N GLY A 31 -10.43 -30.24 16.06
CA GLY A 31 -10.32 -31.46 15.27
C GLY A 31 -9.25 -32.43 15.79
N GLU A 32 -9.40 -33.69 15.41
CA GLU A 32 -8.36 -34.72 15.58
C GLU A 32 -7.20 -34.51 14.60
N CYS A 33 -6.10 -35.24 14.77
CA CYS A 33 -4.85 -35.02 14.01
C CYS A 33 -5.05 -34.98 12.48
N THR A 34 -5.82 -35.90 11.91
CA THR A 34 -6.12 -35.96 10.47
C THR A 34 -6.94 -34.74 10.01
N VAL A 35 -7.94 -34.35 10.79
CA VAL A 35 -8.79 -33.18 10.53
C VAL A 35 -7.97 -31.88 10.63
N ARG A 36 -7.08 -31.76 11.62
CA ARG A 36 -6.16 -30.62 11.75
C ARG A 36 -5.23 -30.50 10.56
N SER A 37 -4.69 -31.62 10.09
CA SER A 37 -3.82 -31.64 8.91
C SER A 37 -4.57 -31.15 7.67
N ALA A 38 -5.78 -31.66 7.42
CA ALA A 38 -6.62 -31.20 6.32
C ALA A 38 -6.98 -29.70 6.43
N ALA A 39 -7.37 -29.25 7.63
CA ALA A 39 -7.66 -27.84 7.89
C ALA A 39 -6.44 -26.93 7.66
N SER A 40 -5.24 -27.39 8.02
CA SER A 40 -3.98 -26.67 7.75
C SER A 40 -3.73 -26.52 6.25
N HIS A 41 -3.97 -27.55 5.45
CA HIS A 41 -3.85 -27.47 3.99
C HIS A 41 -4.86 -26.49 3.39
N CYS A 42 -6.13 -26.55 3.80
CA CYS A 42 -7.15 -25.60 3.37
C CYS A 42 -6.80 -24.16 3.81
N PHE A 43 -6.21 -23.99 4.99
CA PHE A 43 -5.74 -22.70 5.47
C PHE A 43 -4.62 -22.15 4.60
N ALA A 44 -3.64 -22.97 4.24
CA ALA A 44 -2.57 -22.56 3.32
C ALA A 44 -3.11 -22.12 1.96
N VAL A 45 -4.12 -22.83 1.42
CA VAL A 45 -4.81 -22.43 0.18
C VAL A 45 -5.50 -21.08 0.35
N LEU A 46 -6.26 -20.88 1.43
CA LEU A 46 -6.92 -19.60 1.72
C LEU A 46 -5.91 -18.45 1.80
N VAL A 47 -4.81 -18.66 2.54
CA VAL A 47 -3.73 -17.68 2.68
C VAL A 47 -3.10 -17.37 1.32
N ASN A 48 -2.91 -18.37 0.45
CA ASN A 48 -2.41 -18.13 -0.89
C ASN A 48 -3.43 -17.40 -1.78
N CYS A 49 -4.73 -17.62 -1.61
CA CYS A 49 -5.74 -16.84 -2.30
C CYS A 49 -5.77 -15.37 -1.84
N ILE A 50 -5.50 -15.11 -0.56
CA ILE A 50 -5.45 -13.75 0.01
C ILE A 50 -4.19 -13.00 -0.44
N PHE A 51 -3.03 -13.66 -0.43
CA PHE A 51 -1.73 -13.01 -0.60
C PHE A 51 -1.05 -13.23 -1.96
N ASP A 52 -1.59 -14.13 -2.79
CA ASP A 52 -1.18 -14.46 -4.17
C ASP A 52 0.34 -14.52 -4.40
N ASP A 53 1.04 -15.49 -3.78
CA ASP A 53 2.45 -15.95 -3.95
C ASP A 53 3.52 -14.92 -4.42
N GLY A 54 3.32 -13.63 -4.12
CA GLY A 54 4.33 -12.60 -4.33
C GLY A 54 5.50 -12.86 -3.39
N SER A 55 6.72 -12.90 -3.92
CA SER A 55 7.96 -13.02 -3.16
C SER A 55 8.27 -11.80 -2.26
N TYR A 56 7.43 -10.76 -2.34
CA TYR A 56 7.51 -9.52 -1.59
C TYR A 56 6.32 -9.47 -0.63
N GLY A 57 6.58 -9.18 0.64
CA GLY A 57 5.53 -9.18 1.66
C GLY A 57 4.36 -8.23 1.34
N TYR A 58 3.16 -8.58 1.82
CA TYR A 58 1.90 -7.92 1.47
C TYR A 58 1.70 -6.63 2.28
N PRO A 59 1.42 -5.48 1.65
CA PRO A 59 1.18 -4.24 2.39
C PRO A 59 -0.04 -4.35 3.31
N LEU A 60 0.16 -4.07 4.60
CA LEU A 60 -0.89 -4.20 5.60
C LEU A 60 -2.07 -3.26 5.31
N TYR A 61 -1.82 -2.02 4.87
CA TYR A 61 -2.90 -1.09 4.54
C TYR A 61 -3.85 -1.66 3.44
N THR A 62 -3.31 -2.39 2.45
CA THR A 62 -4.11 -3.06 1.41
C THR A 62 -4.95 -4.17 2.03
N PHE A 63 -4.37 -4.95 2.93
CA PHE A 63 -5.07 -6.01 3.66
C PHE A 63 -6.21 -5.44 4.51
N LEU A 64 -5.96 -4.35 5.23
CA LEU A 64 -6.96 -3.64 6.02
C LEU A 64 -8.08 -3.05 5.17
N THR A 65 -7.86 -2.82 3.89
CA THR A 65 -8.87 -2.28 2.98
C THR A 65 -9.69 -3.39 2.33
N MET A 66 -9.03 -4.47 1.89
CA MET A 66 -9.66 -5.54 1.11
C MET A 66 -10.20 -6.69 1.96
N HIS A 67 -9.62 -6.90 3.14
CA HIS A 67 -9.87 -8.05 4.00
C HIS A 67 -10.02 -7.61 5.47
N PHE A 68 -10.65 -6.45 5.70
CA PHE A 68 -10.81 -5.87 7.03
C PHE A 68 -11.52 -6.81 8.02
N GLU A 69 -12.50 -7.60 7.56
CA GLU A 69 -13.20 -8.57 8.39
C GLU A 69 -12.27 -9.69 8.89
N ILE A 70 -11.29 -10.11 8.06
CA ILE A 70 -10.26 -11.07 8.47
C ILE A 70 -9.32 -10.42 9.49
N TRP A 71 -8.97 -9.14 9.30
CA TRP A 71 -8.19 -8.40 10.29
C TRP A 71 -8.89 -8.32 11.65
N ASP A 72 -10.20 -8.04 11.67
CA ASP A 72 -11.00 -8.00 12.90
C ASP A 72 -11.03 -9.36 13.61
N LEU A 73 -11.15 -10.46 12.84
CA LEU A 73 -11.04 -11.82 13.37
C LEU A 73 -9.65 -12.10 13.95
N ILE A 74 -8.58 -11.70 13.26
CA ILE A 74 -7.20 -11.85 13.74
C ILE A 74 -6.99 -11.09 15.05
N LYS A 75 -7.47 -9.84 15.13
CA LYS A 75 -7.41 -9.06 16.37
C LYS A 75 -8.06 -9.83 17.51
N LYS A 76 -9.31 -10.27 17.31
CA LYS A 76 -10.05 -11.01 18.33
C LYS A 76 -9.30 -12.25 18.80
N GLU A 77 -8.83 -13.08 17.87
CA GLU A 77 -8.09 -14.30 18.20
C GLU A 77 -6.80 -13.98 18.96
N ILE A 78 -5.99 -13.00 18.53
CA ILE A 78 -4.73 -12.65 19.21
C ILE A 78 -4.91 -12.30 20.70
N PHE A 79 -6.02 -11.65 21.05
CA PHE A 79 -6.31 -11.32 22.45
C PHE A 79 -6.73 -12.51 23.29
N GLU A 80 -7.27 -13.57 22.67
CA GLU A 80 -7.66 -14.81 23.34
C GLU A 80 -6.52 -15.86 23.33
N LEU A 81 -5.57 -15.75 22.41
CA LEU A 81 -4.46 -16.69 22.23
C LEU A 81 -3.39 -16.57 23.32
N ASN A 82 -2.83 -17.73 23.67
CA ASN A 82 -1.59 -17.85 24.44
C ASN A 82 -0.59 -18.76 23.70
N ILE A 83 0.63 -18.92 24.24
CA ILE A 83 1.71 -19.67 23.57
C ILE A 83 1.38 -21.15 23.31
N HIS A 84 0.42 -21.72 24.04
CA HIS A 84 0.03 -23.13 23.93
C HIS A 84 -1.17 -23.35 23.01
N ASP A 85 -1.83 -22.30 22.51
CA ASP A 85 -2.94 -22.45 21.58
C ASP A 85 -2.42 -22.90 20.21
N VAL A 86 -2.99 -24.01 19.71
CA VAL A 86 -2.62 -24.61 18.43
C VAL A 86 -2.86 -23.66 17.24
N CYS A 87 -3.84 -22.78 17.32
CA CYS A 87 -4.15 -21.80 16.27
C CYS A 87 -3.14 -20.66 16.18
N LEU A 88 -2.27 -20.47 17.19
CA LEU A 88 -1.26 -19.41 17.18
C LEU A 88 -0.41 -19.45 15.92
N VAL A 89 0.04 -20.64 15.50
CA VAL A 89 0.89 -20.78 14.29
C VAL A 89 0.18 -20.32 13.01
N LEU A 90 -1.13 -20.56 12.92
CA LEU A 90 -1.93 -20.16 11.76
C LEU A 90 -2.08 -18.64 11.72
N ILE A 91 -2.40 -18.02 12.85
CA ILE A 91 -2.48 -16.55 12.95
C ILE A 91 -1.13 -15.90 12.63
N LEU A 92 -0.05 -16.40 13.22
CA LEU A 92 1.30 -15.89 12.96
C LEU A 92 1.69 -16.02 11.48
N SER A 93 1.30 -17.11 10.80
CA SER A 93 1.60 -17.28 9.37
C SER A 93 0.93 -16.24 8.47
N VAL A 94 -0.19 -15.67 8.91
CA VAL A 94 -0.86 -14.56 8.22
C VAL A 94 -0.15 -13.25 8.52
N LEU A 95 0.09 -12.96 9.80
CA LEU A 95 0.77 -11.72 10.22
C LEU A 95 2.18 -11.60 9.65
N GLU A 96 2.91 -12.72 9.53
CA GLU A 96 4.26 -12.74 8.97
C GLU A 96 4.27 -12.27 7.51
N LYS A 97 3.16 -12.40 6.77
CA LYS A 97 3.03 -11.90 5.41
C LYS A 97 2.70 -10.41 5.34
N LEU A 98 2.27 -9.77 6.44
CA LEU A 98 1.76 -8.40 6.46
C LEU A 98 2.85 -7.40 6.86
N HIS A 99 3.00 -6.32 6.09
CA HIS A 99 4.04 -5.32 6.32
C HIS A 99 3.50 -3.90 6.42
N ILE A 100 3.98 -3.17 7.42
CA ILE A 100 3.79 -1.71 7.46
C ILE A 100 4.78 -1.05 6.51
N VAL A 101 4.25 -0.22 5.62
CA VAL A 101 5.03 0.56 4.67
C VAL A 101 5.38 1.94 5.24
N ASN A 102 4.36 2.75 5.54
CA ASN A 102 4.52 4.08 6.11
C ASN A 102 3.32 4.39 7.01
N SER A 103 3.57 4.92 8.21
CA SER A 103 2.54 5.24 9.20
C SER A 103 1.48 6.23 8.70
N SER A 104 1.81 7.10 7.74
CA SER A 104 0.86 8.07 7.17
C SER A 104 -0.28 7.46 6.36
N LEU A 105 -0.18 6.17 6.01
CA LEU A 105 -1.20 5.46 5.22
C LEU A 105 -2.31 4.85 6.08
N TYR A 106 -2.23 5.04 7.39
CA TYR A 106 -3.12 4.44 8.35
C TYR A 106 -3.81 5.55 9.14
N THR A 107 -5.09 5.33 9.43
CA THR A 107 -5.81 6.16 10.40
C THR A 107 -5.20 5.97 11.80
N SER A 108 -5.41 6.94 12.69
CA SER A 108 -4.99 6.81 14.09
C SER A 108 -5.59 5.57 14.76
N ALA A 109 -6.82 5.19 14.40
CA ALA A 109 -7.47 3.97 14.90
C ALA A 109 -6.75 2.70 14.42
N GLN A 110 -6.41 2.62 13.12
CA GLN A 110 -5.66 1.48 12.58
C GLN A 110 -4.26 1.36 13.19
N LEU A 111 -3.55 2.48 13.37
CA LEU A 111 -2.24 2.47 14.04
C LEU A 111 -2.34 2.00 15.49
N ASN A 112 -3.39 2.39 16.21
CA ASN A 112 -3.65 1.93 17.56
C ASN A 112 -3.93 0.42 17.61
N ASP A 113 -4.77 -0.08 16.72
CA ASP A 113 -5.05 -1.52 16.59
C ASP A 113 -3.78 -2.35 16.31
N ILE A 114 -2.93 -1.86 15.40
CA ILE A 114 -1.64 -2.49 15.09
C ILE A 114 -0.72 -2.49 16.31
N ALA A 115 -0.66 -1.39 17.05
CA ALA A 115 0.15 -1.29 18.26
C ALA A 115 -0.34 -2.25 19.35
N LEU A 116 -1.66 -2.38 19.50
CA LEU A 116 -2.31 -3.31 20.41
C LEU A 116 -1.99 -4.78 20.07
N VAL A 117 -2.12 -5.16 18.80
CA VAL A 117 -1.72 -6.49 18.31
C VAL A 117 -0.24 -6.75 18.59
N SER A 118 0.62 -5.79 18.25
CA SER A 118 2.07 -5.88 18.47
C SER A 118 2.42 -6.05 19.95
N ALA A 119 1.76 -5.30 20.84
CA ALA A 119 1.94 -5.41 22.28
C ALA A 119 1.55 -6.80 22.80
N GLN A 120 0.50 -7.41 22.25
CA GLN A 120 0.10 -8.77 22.62
C GLN A 120 1.11 -9.82 22.14
N LEU A 121 1.65 -9.68 20.93
CA LEU A 121 2.74 -10.55 20.44
C LEU A 121 4.01 -10.43 21.31
N VAL A 122 4.37 -9.21 21.75
CA VAL A 122 5.48 -8.99 22.69
C VAL A 122 5.24 -9.70 24.02
N LYS A 123 4.01 -9.76 24.52
CA LYS A 123 3.68 -10.48 25.77
C LYS A 123 3.82 -12.00 25.61
N ILE A 124 3.52 -12.55 24.43
CA ILE A 124 3.60 -14.00 24.17
C ILE A 124 5.07 -14.45 23.98
N LEU A 125 5.92 -13.59 23.44
CA LEU A 125 7.31 -13.90 23.06
C LEU A 125 8.17 -14.54 24.18
N PRO A 126 8.18 -14.04 25.44
CA PRO A 126 9.01 -14.62 26.50
C PRO A 126 8.61 -16.04 26.89
N SER A 127 7.35 -16.41 26.71
CA SER A 127 6.82 -17.73 27.04
C SER A 127 7.13 -18.79 25.96
N SER A 128 7.68 -18.37 24.81
CA SER A 128 7.99 -19.27 23.70
C SER A 128 9.26 -20.08 23.96
N THR A 129 9.10 -21.35 24.35
CA THR A 129 10.19 -22.32 24.42
C THR A 129 10.57 -22.89 23.04
N ASN A 130 9.66 -22.79 22.06
CA ASN A 130 9.88 -23.25 20.70
C ASN A 130 10.58 -22.17 19.86
N ILE A 131 11.81 -22.46 19.41
CA ILE A 131 12.62 -21.54 18.61
C ILE A 131 11.92 -21.12 17.32
N ARG A 132 11.16 -22.02 16.68
CA ARG A 132 10.45 -21.71 15.42
C ARG A 132 9.35 -20.67 15.66
N ILE A 133 8.52 -20.88 16.68
CA ILE A 133 7.44 -19.95 17.05
C ILE A 133 8.02 -18.61 17.48
N GLY A 134 9.09 -18.62 18.29
CA GLY A 134 9.79 -17.40 18.69
C GLY A 134 10.33 -16.60 17.50
N ARG A 135 10.90 -17.27 16.50
CA ARG A 135 11.35 -16.62 15.26
C ARG A 135 10.19 -16.03 14.46
N THR A 136 9.10 -16.77 14.28
CA THR A 136 7.92 -16.26 13.57
C THR A 136 7.30 -15.05 14.29
N LEU A 137 7.24 -15.07 15.63
CA LEU A 137 6.80 -13.92 16.43
C LEU A 137 7.69 -12.69 16.19
N VAL A 138 9.02 -12.87 16.19
CA VAL A 138 9.97 -11.79 15.88
C VAL A 138 9.74 -11.27 14.46
N ASN A 139 9.54 -12.15 13.47
CA ASN A 139 9.26 -11.73 12.10
C ASN A 139 7.98 -10.89 12.02
N CYS A 140 6.90 -11.33 12.65
CA CYS A 140 5.66 -10.56 12.73
C CYS A 140 5.89 -9.18 13.34
N LEU A 141 6.61 -9.10 14.47
CA LEU A 141 6.90 -7.85 15.16
C LEU A 141 7.76 -6.89 14.33
N VAL A 142 8.74 -7.40 13.59
CA VAL A 142 9.55 -6.60 12.67
C VAL A 142 8.69 -6.07 11.53
N ASN A 143 7.82 -6.90 10.97
CA ASN A 143 6.98 -6.55 9.83
C ASN A 143 5.86 -5.56 10.21
N LEU A 144 5.35 -5.65 11.44
CA LEU A 144 4.39 -4.73 12.04
C LEU A 144 5.07 -3.52 12.72
N CYS A 145 6.37 -3.31 12.54
CA CYS A 145 7.04 -2.13 13.03
C CYS A 145 6.96 -0.99 11.99
N PRO A 146 6.40 0.18 12.34
CA PRO A 146 6.28 1.29 11.40
C PRO A 146 7.63 1.94 11.04
N ARG A 147 8.70 1.69 11.81
CA ARG A 147 10.03 2.27 11.60
C ARG A 147 11.13 1.20 11.70
N PRO A 148 11.24 0.30 10.72
CA PRO A 148 12.15 -0.83 10.77
C PRO A 148 13.63 -0.41 10.84
N ILE A 149 14.01 0.77 10.31
CA ILE A 149 15.38 1.28 10.39
C ILE A 149 15.72 1.71 11.82
N ASN A 150 14.81 2.45 12.46
CA ASN A 150 14.98 2.85 13.86
C ASN A 150 14.98 1.63 14.79
N LEU A 151 14.10 0.65 14.53
CA LEU A 151 14.10 -0.62 15.24
C LEU A 151 15.45 -1.33 15.11
N HIS A 152 16.00 -1.46 13.90
CA HIS A 152 17.32 -2.07 13.69
C HIS A 152 18.41 -1.39 14.52
N ALA A 153 18.48 -0.06 14.50
CA ALA A 153 19.46 0.71 15.28
C ALA A 153 19.30 0.49 16.79
N LYS A 154 18.06 0.51 17.30
CA LYS A 154 17.75 0.25 18.71
C LYS A 154 18.10 -1.18 19.13
N LEU A 155 17.81 -2.18 18.29
CA LEU A 155 18.14 -3.58 18.57
C LEU A 155 19.66 -3.81 18.55
N ARG A 156 20.40 -3.22 17.61
CA ARG A 156 21.87 -3.24 17.61
C ARG A 156 22.45 -2.61 18.86
N ALA A 157 21.95 -1.44 19.25
CA ALA A 157 22.37 -0.78 20.49
C ALA A 157 22.03 -1.63 21.73
N PHE A 158 20.88 -2.31 21.73
CA PHE A 158 20.50 -3.21 22.80
C PHE A 158 21.48 -4.38 22.93
N LEU A 159 21.89 -5.04 21.83
CA LEU A 159 22.86 -6.15 21.85
C LEU A 159 24.21 -5.82 22.48
N LEU A 160 24.62 -4.54 22.49
CA LEU A 160 25.87 -4.08 23.10
C LEU A 160 25.81 -4.06 24.64
N ARG A 161 24.62 -4.19 25.25
CA ARG A 161 24.46 -4.23 26.70
C ARG A 161 25.01 -5.53 27.29
N LYS A 162 25.70 -5.41 28.44
CA LYS A 162 26.37 -6.54 29.11
C LYS A 162 25.44 -7.39 29.98
N ASP A 163 24.30 -6.84 30.38
CA ASP A 163 23.32 -7.36 31.34
C ASP A 163 22.18 -8.19 30.70
N ILE A 164 22.39 -8.74 29.50
CA ILE A 164 21.36 -9.46 28.74
C ILE A 164 21.53 -10.98 28.91
N THR A 165 20.43 -11.69 29.19
CA THR A 165 20.42 -13.15 29.20
C THR A 165 20.73 -13.74 27.82
N THR A 166 21.35 -14.92 27.79
CA THR A 166 21.74 -15.59 26.54
C THR A 166 20.55 -15.81 25.58
N ASN A 167 19.39 -16.21 26.10
CA ASN A 167 18.18 -16.45 25.30
C ASN A 167 17.64 -15.15 24.67
N LEU A 168 17.63 -14.06 25.44
CA LEU A 168 17.22 -12.76 24.93
C LEU A 168 18.22 -12.24 23.89
N ARG A 169 19.52 -12.45 24.11
CA ARG A 169 20.57 -12.10 23.14
C ARG A 169 20.38 -12.83 21.80
N TYR A 170 20.07 -14.14 21.81
CA TYR A 170 19.78 -14.88 20.58
C TYR A 170 18.54 -14.36 19.85
N THR A 171 17.47 -14.07 20.59
CA THR A 171 16.20 -13.56 20.03
C THR A 171 16.40 -12.18 19.40
N VAL A 172 17.08 -11.27 20.10
CA VAL A 172 17.38 -9.93 19.60
C VAL A 172 18.35 -9.99 18.42
N LYS A 173 19.35 -10.89 18.45
CA LYS A 173 20.26 -11.08 17.32
C LYS A 173 19.51 -11.52 16.06
N TYR A 174 18.59 -12.47 16.19
CA TYR A 174 17.73 -12.88 15.08
C TYR A 174 16.90 -11.70 14.54
N ALA A 175 16.34 -10.86 15.42
CA ALA A 175 15.62 -9.66 15.01
C ALA A 175 16.50 -8.64 14.25
N VAL A 176 17.76 -8.47 14.68
CA VAL A 176 18.74 -7.62 13.98
C VAL A 176 19.06 -8.19 12.59
N ASP A 177 19.38 -9.47 12.50
CA ASP A 177 19.68 -10.14 11.22
C ASP A 177 18.49 -10.03 10.28
N LYS A 178 17.27 -10.19 10.80
CA LYS A 178 16.04 -10.05 10.01
C LYS A 178 15.81 -8.63 9.52
N THR A 179 15.91 -7.63 10.39
CA THR A 179 15.76 -6.23 9.98
C THR A 179 16.82 -5.82 8.95
N GLU A 180 18.04 -6.37 9.04
CA GLU A 180 19.10 -6.18 8.04
C GLU A 180 18.77 -6.87 6.72
N GLU A 181 18.33 -8.13 6.75
CA GLU A 181 17.86 -8.86 5.56
C GLU A 181 16.72 -8.11 4.85
N GLU A 182 15.75 -7.59 5.60
CA GLU A 182 14.62 -6.83 5.09
C GLU A 182 15.08 -5.52 4.43
N GLN A 183 16.07 -4.83 5.00
CA GLN A 183 16.69 -3.64 4.39
C GLN A 183 17.39 -3.97 3.07
N HIS A 184 18.09 -5.10 2.99
CA HIS A 184 18.90 -5.48 1.82
C HIS A 184 18.10 -6.17 0.70
N ARG A 185 17.18 -7.09 1.03
CA ARG A 185 16.43 -7.89 0.04
C ARG A 185 15.32 -7.10 -0.65
N ARG A 186 14.75 -6.09 0.00
CA ARG A 186 13.41 -5.60 -0.38
C ARG A 186 13.39 -4.25 -1.07
N ASN A 187 14.53 -3.62 -1.34
CA ASN A 187 14.56 -2.19 -1.70
C ASN A 187 13.63 -1.40 -0.76
N MET A 188 13.67 -1.71 0.54
CA MET A 188 12.84 -1.02 1.53
C MET A 188 13.02 0.50 1.33
N PRO A 189 11.99 1.30 1.63
CA PRO A 189 12.13 2.73 1.63
C PRO A 189 13.43 3.08 2.36
N LYS A 190 14.38 3.70 1.66
CA LYS A 190 15.62 4.23 2.27
C LYS A 190 15.31 5.28 3.34
N PHE A 191 14.04 5.61 3.49
CA PHE A 191 13.48 6.60 4.36
C PHE A 191 12.16 6.08 4.97
N ASP A 192 12.11 5.95 6.30
CA ASP A 192 10.96 5.53 7.11
C ASP A 192 10.54 6.60 8.14
N GLY A 193 10.87 7.86 7.88
CA GLY A 193 10.53 8.98 8.76
C GLY A 193 9.05 9.38 8.70
N THR A 194 8.57 10.07 9.73
CA THR A 194 7.22 10.64 9.76
C THR A 194 7.07 11.76 8.73
N LEU A 195 5.83 12.19 8.50
CA LEU A 195 5.57 13.43 7.75
C LEU A 195 6.35 14.62 8.34
N GLU A 196 6.43 14.73 9.68
CA GLU A 196 7.24 15.76 10.34
C GLU A 196 8.73 15.63 10.04
N ASP A 197 9.26 14.40 10.02
CA ASP A 197 10.66 14.14 9.65
C ASP A 197 10.90 14.56 8.19
N ILE A 198 9.96 14.28 7.28
CA ILE A 198 10.03 14.72 5.87
C ILE A 198 9.96 16.23 5.76
N LEU A 199 9.06 16.89 6.49
CA LEU A 199 8.89 18.35 6.49
C LEU A 199 10.17 19.07 6.95
N LYS A 200 10.94 18.46 7.84
CA LYS A 200 12.25 18.98 8.30
C LYS A 200 13.37 18.77 7.28
N MET A 201 13.13 17.99 6.22
CA MET A 201 14.11 17.76 5.15
C MET A 201 13.99 18.79 4.03
N GLY A 202 15.07 18.99 3.28
CA GLY A 202 15.11 19.94 2.16
C GLY A 202 14.04 19.71 1.08
N ASN A 203 13.61 18.45 0.89
CA ASN A 203 12.57 18.08 -0.07
C ASN A 203 11.13 18.19 0.50
N GLY A 204 10.97 18.40 1.81
CA GLY A 204 9.65 18.53 2.46
C GLY A 204 8.95 19.86 2.17
N ARG A 205 9.66 20.84 1.61
CA ARG A 205 9.11 22.17 1.28
C ARG A 205 7.88 22.11 0.39
N ILE A 206 7.85 21.19 -0.57
CA ILE A 206 6.70 21.03 -1.48
C ILE A 206 5.45 20.54 -0.74
N ILE A 207 5.63 19.76 0.34
CA ILE A 207 4.53 19.31 1.20
C ILE A 207 4.00 20.47 2.03
N ALA A 208 4.89 21.28 2.63
CA ALA A 208 4.48 22.48 3.36
C ALA A 208 3.71 23.45 2.45
N GLU A 209 4.21 23.68 1.23
CA GLU A 209 3.53 24.50 0.22
C GLU A 209 2.13 23.95 -0.12
N ALA A 210 1.96 22.63 -0.16
CA ALA A 210 0.65 22.00 -0.35
C ALA A 210 -0.29 22.23 0.83
N MET A 211 0.21 22.13 2.07
CA MET A 211 -0.58 22.40 3.27
C MET A 211 -1.01 23.87 3.32
N ASP A 212 -0.12 24.80 2.97
CA ASP A 212 -0.43 26.23 2.93
C ASP A 212 -1.49 26.55 1.87
N VAL A 213 -1.32 26.04 0.64
CA VAL A 213 -2.29 26.27 -0.46
C VAL A 213 -3.66 25.66 -0.13
N THR A 214 -3.70 24.49 0.48
CA THR A 214 -4.98 23.87 0.88
C THR A 214 -5.68 24.64 2.00
N LEU A 215 -4.93 25.15 2.99
CA LEU A 215 -5.47 26.01 4.04
C LEU A 215 -6.03 27.33 3.49
N GLU A 216 -5.37 27.95 2.51
CA GLU A 216 -5.86 29.16 1.83
C GLU A 216 -7.20 28.93 1.12
N ILE A 217 -7.31 27.78 0.44
CA ILE A 217 -8.55 27.37 -0.23
C ILE A 217 -9.67 27.10 0.79
N GLU A 218 -9.36 26.46 1.92
CA GLU A 218 -10.32 26.24 3.01
C GLU A 218 -10.87 27.53 3.60
N GLN A 219 -10.02 28.56 3.69
CA GLN A 219 -10.36 29.86 4.27
C GLN A 219 -11.08 30.79 3.28
N GLY A 220 -11.38 30.33 2.06
CA GLY A 220 -12.07 31.12 1.02
C GLY A 220 -11.24 32.31 0.54
N GLN A 221 -9.91 32.23 0.65
CA GLN A 221 -9.03 33.31 0.21
C GLN A 221 -8.75 33.19 -1.29
N ASN A 222 -9.22 34.19 -2.03
CA ASN A 222 -8.78 34.56 -3.38
C ASN A 222 -8.65 33.37 -4.37
N ASP A 223 -9.77 32.71 -4.68
CA ASP A 223 -9.87 31.46 -5.47
C ASP A 223 -8.95 31.41 -6.71
N ALA A 224 -8.89 32.49 -7.49
CA ALA A 224 -8.07 32.53 -8.71
C ALA A 224 -6.55 32.49 -8.45
N GLN A 225 -6.09 33.05 -7.32
CA GLN A 225 -4.68 33.02 -6.92
C GLN A 225 -4.32 31.65 -6.34
N SER A 226 -5.21 31.10 -5.52
CA SER A 226 -5.08 29.77 -4.92
C SER A 226 -5.05 28.67 -5.98
N GLU A 227 -5.88 28.78 -7.02
CA GLU A 227 -5.82 27.88 -8.19
C GLU A 227 -4.49 27.97 -8.96
N ARG A 228 -3.94 29.17 -9.18
CA ARG A 228 -2.62 29.32 -9.83
C ARG A 228 -1.49 28.72 -9.02
N ARG A 229 -1.55 28.84 -7.68
CA ARG A 229 -0.56 28.20 -6.80
C ARG A 229 -0.69 26.69 -6.81
N LEU A 230 -1.93 26.17 -6.76
CA LEU A 230 -2.20 24.75 -6.91
C LEU A 230 -1.67 24.21 -8.25
N TYR A 231 -1.84 24.98 -9.32
CA TYR A 231 -1.29 24.65 -10.64
C TYR A 231 0.24 24.52 -10.61
N SER A 232 0.94 25.54 -10.10
CA SER A 232 2.40 25.52 -9.99
C SER A 232 2.91 24.38 -9.10
N LEU A 233 2.18 24.09 -8.02
CA LEU A 233 2.47 22.98 -7.12
C LEU A 233 2.38 21.62 -7.84
N LEU A 234 1.33 21.41 -8.63
CA LEU A 234 1.16 20.16 -9.37
C LEU A 234 2.23 19.94 -10.46
N GLU A 235 2.75 21.01 -11.07
CA GLU A 235 3.90 20.90 -11.99
C GLU A 235 5.18 20.43 -11.27
N LYS A 236 5.44 20.96 -10.06
CA LYS A 236 6.55 20.51 -9.21
C LYS A 236 6.38 19.04 -8.81
N VAL A 237 5.15 18.63 -8.47
CA VAL A 237 4.82 17.24 -8.13
C VAL A 237 5.14 16.30 -9.28
N PHE A 238 4.85 16.67 -10.53
CA PHE A 238 5.17 15.84 -11.68
C PHE A 238 6.67 15.57 -11.81
N ILE A 239 7.50 16.60 -11.65
CA ILE A 239 8.96 16.49 -11.70
C ILE A 239 9.46 15.53 -10.62
N ASP A 240 8.90 15.63 -9.41
CA ASP A 240 9.28 14.76 -8.29
C ASP A 240 8.72 13.33 -8.44
N ALA A 241 7.55 13.17 -9.06
CA ALA A 241 6.94 11.87 -9.36
C ALA A 241 7.74 11.03 -10.36
N VAL A 242 8.36 11.66 -11.36
CA VAL A 242 9.23 10.99 -12.34
C VAL A 242 10.70 10.92 -11.90
N SER A 243 11.01 11.33 -10.67
CA SER A 243 12.38 11.37 -10.17
C SER A 243 12.91 9.97 -9.82
N SER A 244 14.18 9.72 -10.14
CA SER A 244 14.90 8.53 -9.65
C SER A 244 15.09 8.52 -8.12
N HIS A 245 14.91 9.66 -7.44
CA HIS A 245 15.03 9.78 -6.00
C HIS A 245 13.74 9.39 -5.28
N GLN A 246 13.80 8.32 -4.48
CA GLN A 246 12.67 7.81 -3.69
C GLN A 246 12.06 8.85 -2.73
N LEU A 247 12.88 9.68 -2.08
CA LEU A 247 12.38 10.74 -1.18
C LEU A 247 11.55 11.78 -1.93
N LYS A 248 11.93 12.13 -3.18
CA LYS A 248 11.17 13.07 -4.00
C LYS A 248 9.82 12.47 -4.41
N ARG A 249 9.82 11.21 -4.86
CA ARG A 249 8.57 10.48 -5.17
C ARG A 249 7.64 10.38 -3.96
N LEU A 250 8.20 10.15 -2.77
CA LEU A 250 7.44 10.15 -1.51
C LEU A 250 6.88 11.55 -1.19
N CYS A 251 7.62 12.63 -1.43
CA CYS A 251 7.08 13.98 -1.27
C CYS A 251 5.94 14.27 -2.25
N ALA A 252 6.10 13.91 -3.53
CA ALA A 252 5.07 14.07 -4.56
C ALA A 252 3.77 13.32 -4.18
N ALA A 253 3.91 12.12 -3.65
CA ALA A 253 2.80 11.34 -3.11
C ALA A 253 2.02 12.07 -2.01
N HIS A 254 2.74 12.56 -1.00
CA HIS A 254 2.13 13.28 0.12
C HIS A 254 1.39 14.53 -0.35
N VAL A 255 1.99 15.30 -1.27
CA VAL A 255 1.33 16.47 -1.86
C VAL A 255 0.03 16.08 -2.54
N LEU A 256 0.03 15.03 -3.36
CA LEU A 256 -1.17 14.61 -4.06
C LEU A 256 -2.28 14.17 -3.10
N VAL A 257 -1.94 13.52 -1.97
CA VAL A 257 -2.92 13.19 -0.93
C VAL A 257 -3.51 14.44 -0.28
N ILE A 258 -2.66 15.42 0.07
CA ILE A 258 -3.07 16.67 0.72
C ILE A 258 -4.04 17.45 -0.18
N VAL A 259 -3.75 17.56 -1.47
CA VAL A 259 -4.57 18.35 -2.40
C VAL A 259 -5.80 17.60 -2.93
N ALA A 260 -5.89 16.28 -2.73
CA ALA A 260 -6.97 15.43 -3.26
C ALA A 260 -8.39 15.96 -3.00
N PRO A 261 -8.72 16.39 -1.76
CA PRO A 261 -10.07 16.86 -1.43
C PRO A 261 -10.48 18.12 -2.22
N TYR A 262 -9.51 18.89 -2.67
CA TYR A 262 -9.71 20.18 -3.36
C TYR A 262 -9.77 20.02 -4.87
N ILE A 263 -8.97 19.10 -5.42
CA ILE A 263 -8.97 18.78 -6.85
C ILE A 263 -10.36 18.36 -7.34
N LEU A 264 -11.15 17.70 -6.48
CA LEU A 264 -12.55 17.36 -6.70
C LEU A 264 -13.44 18.54 -7.09
N ARG A 265 -13.13 19.72 -6.55
CA ARG A 265 -13.91 20.96 -6.72
C ARG A 265 -13.39 21.81 -7.88
N CYS A 266 -12.24 21.45 -8.46
CA CYS A 266 -11.62 22.17 -9.55
C CYS A 266 -12.20 21.75 -10.92
N SER A 267 -11.83 22.51 -11.96
CA SER A 267 -12.18 22.22 -13.35
C SER A 267 -11.73 20.81 -13.78
N SER A 268 -12.38 20.28 -14.82
CA SER A 268 -12.04 18.97 -15.39
C SER A 268 -10.56 18.87 -15.76
N SER A 269 -9.97 19.95 -16.28
CA SER A 269 -8.53 20.03 -16.62
C SER A 269 -7.62 19.73 -15.42
N PHE A 270 -7.92 20.28 -14.23
CA PHE A 270 -7.17 20.01 -13.01
C PHE A 270 -7.28 18.55 -12.55
N ARG A 271 -8.49 18.00 -12.61
CA ARG A 271 -8.76 16.60 -12.23
C ARG A 271 -7.96 15.63 -13.07
N ILE A 272 -7.86 15.86 -14.38
CA ILE A 272 -7.10 14.95 -15.27
C ILE A 272 -5.60 15.14 -15.07
N ARG A 273 -5.10 16.36 -14.86
CA ARG A 273 -3.68 16.60 -14.58
C ARG A 273 -3.24 15.90 -13.30
N TYR A 274 -3.98 16.12 -12.22
CA TYR A 274 -3.79 15.42 -10.96
C TYR A 274 -3.76 13.90 -11.17
N PHE A 275 -4.68 13.38 -11.98
CA PHE A 275 -4.71 11.97 -12.36
C PHE A 275 -3.50 11.51 -13.19
N CYS A 276 -3.02 12.31 -14.15
CA CYS A 276 -1.81 11.98 -14.92
C CYS A 276 -0.55 11.97 -14.05
N TYR A 277 -0.44 12.92 -13.12
CA TYR A 277 0.65 12.97 -12.14
C TYR A 277 0.58 11.80 -11.19
N ALA A 278 -0.64 11.40 -10.82
CA ALA A 278 -0.86 10.19 -10.07
C ALA A 278 -0.32 8.96 -10.80
N CYS A 279 -0.65 8.83 -12.08
CA CYS A 279 -0.18 7.75 -12.93
C CYS A 279 1.34 7.73 -13.10
N ALA A 280 1.99 8.90 -13.13
CA ALA A 280 3.44 9.00 -13.23
C ALA A 280 4.15 8.35 -12.03
N LEU A 281 3.60 8.50 -10.81
CA LEU A 281 4.12 7.81 -9.61
C LEU A 281 4.04 6.29 -9.71
N LEU A 282 3.03 5.75 -10.40
CA LEU A 282 2.79 4.31 -10.55
C LEU A 282 3.73 3.60 -11.54
N MET A 283 4.39 4.36 -12.43
CA MET A 283 5.04 3.79 -13.61
C MET A 283 6.35 3.05 -13.35
N ASP A 284 7.05 3.37 -12.26
CA ASP A 284 8.34 2.75 -11.94
C ASP A 284 8.19 1.32 -11.40
N GLU A 285 7.03 0.96 -10.84
CA GLU A 285 6.80 -0.34 -10.19
C GLU A 285 5.89 -1.28 -11.02
N LEU A 286 5.14 -0.74 -12.00
CA LEU A 286 4.15 -1.51 -12.76
C LEU A 286 4.23 -1.26 -14.28
N GLU A 287 5.00 -2.11 -14.97
CA GLU A 287 5.12 -2.15 -16.44
C GLU A 287 3.75 -2.17 -17.15
N GLY A 288 2.74 -2.79 -16.53
CA GLY A 288 1.37 -2.83 -17.06
C GLY A 288 0.65 -1.48 -17.01
N VAL A 289 0.84 -0.70 -15.93
CA VAL A 289 0.35 0.69 -15.85
C VAL A 289 1.03 1.49 -16.93
N ARG A 290 2.36 1.40 -16.99
CA ARG A 290 3.19 2.06 -17.98
C ARG A 290 2.73 1.78 -19.42
N CYS A 291 2.45 0.52 -19.77
CA CYS A 291 1.96 0.15 -21.09
C CYS A 291 0.55 0.67 -21.40
N VAL A 292 -0.39 0.60 -20.44
CA VAL A 292 -1.77 1.01 -20.69
C VAL A 292 -1.92 2.52 -20.69
N THR A 293 -1.32 3.21 -19.72
CA THR A 293 -1.22 4.66 -19.70
C THR A 293 -0.66 5.16 -21.03
N SER A 294 0.46 4.61 -21.50
CA SER A 294 1.05 4.97 -22.80
C SER A 294 0.14 4.68 -23.97
N ARG A 295 -0.49 3.50 -24.05
CA ARG A 295 -1.42 3.19 -25.14
C ARG A 295 -2.62 4.12 -25.14
N LEU A 296 -3.18 4.45 -23.98
CA LEU A 296 -4.31 5.38 -23.86
C LEU A 296 -3.88 6.80 -24.24
N CYS A 297 -2.70 7.25 -23.80
CA CYS A 297 -2.09 8.53 -24.22
C CYS A 297 -1.91 8.58 -25.74
N ILE A 298 -1.36 7.52 -26.34
CA ILE A 298 -1.11 7.41 -27.79
C ILE A 298 -2.43 7.40 -28.58
N THR A 299 -3.43 6.66 -28.09
CA THR A 299 -4.75 6.56 -28.72
C THR A 299 -5.48 7.90 -28.72
N TRP A 300 -5.32 8.69 -27.65
CA TRP A 300 -5.95 10.01 -27.50
C TRP A 300 -5.19 11.12 -28.27
N LEU A 301 -3.85 11.07 -28.31
CA LEU A 301 -3.03 12.10 -28.98
C LEU A 301 -3.08 12.08 -30.52
N GLN A 302 -3.52 10.97 -31.15
CA GLN A 302 -4.14 10.87 -32.48
C GLN A 302 -4.08 9.41 -33.02
N PRO A 303 -5.01 8.99 -33.91
CA PRO A 303 -5.01 7.63 -34.48
C PRO A 303 -3.90 7.34 -35.51
N HIS A 304 -3.11 8.33 -35.95
CA HIS A 304 -2.29 8.22 -37.18
C HIS A 304 -0.81 8.62 -37.06
N SER A 305 -0.22 8.64 -35.87
CA SER A 305 1.23 8.82 -35.77
C SER A 305 1.92 7.57 -35.25
N LYS A 306 3.00 7.18 -35.94
CA LYS A 306 3.93 6.10 -35.57
C LYS A 306 4.58 6.45 -34.22
N LEU A 307 3.88 6.18 -33.11
CA LEU A 307 4.29 6.47 -31.74
C LEU A 307 4.81 5.23 -31.00
N SER A 308 5.02 4.12 -31.69
CA SER A 308 5.52 2.85 -31.13
C SER A 308 6.94 2.94 -30.54
N SER A 309 7.61 4.10 -30.60
CA SER A 309 8.96 4.34 -30.12
C SER A 309 9.08 5.43 -29.04
N ILE A 310 7.97 6.02 -28.57
CA ILE A 310 8.03 7.06 -27.53
C ILE A 310 8.04 6.43 -26.14
N SER A 311 8.93 6.91 -25.27
CA SER A 311 8.95 6.45 -23.88
C SER A 311 7.66 6.83 -23.15
N SER A 312 7.21 5.98 -22.24
CA SER A 312 5.94 6.17 -21.54
C SER A 312 5.83 7.49 -20.79
N ILE A 313 6.96 8.01 -20.30
CA ILE A 313 7.06 9.31 -19.65
C ILE A 313 6.74 10.44 -20.65
N VAL A 314 7.30 10.38 -21.86
CA VAL A 314 7.07 11.38 -22.90
C VAL A 314 5.64 11.29 -23.46
N ALA A 315 5.05 10.10 -23.54
CA ALA A 315 3.65 9.93 -23.92
C ALA A 315 2.69 10.60 -22.91
N ILE A 316 2.98 10.48 -21.61
CA ILE A 316 2.22 11.15 -20.54
C ILE A 316 2.44 12.66 -20.54
N GLN A 317 3.68 13.13 -20.71
CA GLN A 317 3.96 14.56 -20.84
C GLN A 317 3.15 15.19 -21.98
N ARG A 318 3.13 14.54 -23.14
CA ARG A 318 2.33 14.99 -24.28
C ARG A 318 0.83 14.91 -24.03
N LEU A 319 0.35 13.88 -23.31
CA LEU A 319 -1.05 13.78 -22.91
C LEU A 319 -1.43 14.94 -21.97
N ILE A 320 -0.61 15.21 -20.95
CA ILE A 320 -0.78 16.35 -20.04
C ILE A 320 -0.85 17.63 -20.84
N GLU A 321 0.11 17.88 -21.75
CA GLU A 321 0.16 19.05 -22.64
C GLU A 321 -1.05 19.17 -23.58
N GLY A 322 -1.59 18.05 -24.07
CA GLY A 322 -2.76 18.00 -24.93
C GLY A 322 -4.07 18.25 -24.19
N ILE A 323 -4.23 17.71 -22.98
CA ILE A 323 -5.38 17.96 -22.08
C ILE A 323 -5.44 19.43 -21.62
N CYS A 324 -4.31 20.15 -21.66
CA CYS A 324 -4.30 21.59 -21.43
C CYS A 324 -5.10 22.38 -22.47
N LYS A 325 -5.40 21.76 -23.63
CA LYS A 325 -5.96 22.44 -24.80
C LYS A 325 -7.42 22.06 -25.09
N GLU A 326 -7.91 20.91 -24.63
CA GLU A 326 -9.29 20.43 -24.87
C GLU A 326 -9.85 19.67 -23.64
N GLU A 327 -11.17 19.71 -23.43
CA GLU A 327 -11.85 18.91 -22.39
C GLU A 327 -11.62 17.40 -22.61
N PRO A 328 -11.48 16.60 -21.55
CA PRO A 328 -11.32 15.16 -21.69
C PRO A 328 -12.60 14.55 -22.26
N ALA A 329 -12.46 13.78 -23.34
CA ALA A 329 -13.54 12.93 -23.79
C ALA A 329 -13.83 11.83 -22.74
N ASP A 330 -15.11 11.61 -22.41
CA ASP A 330 -15.60 10.56 -21.51
C ASP A 330 -14.96 9.17 -21.76
N GLY A 331 -14.52 8.90 -22.99
CA GLY A 331 -13.84 7.66 -23.38
C GLY A 331 -12.50 7.40 -22.68
N LEU A 332 -11.75 8.43 -22.29
CA LEU A 332 -10.52 8.26 -21.52
C LEU A 332 -10.86 7.68 -20.13
N LEU A 333 -11.79 8.32 -19.42
CA LEU A 333 -12.21 7.87 -18.08
C LEU A 333 -12.77 6.44 -18.09
N ILE A 334 -13.55 6.07 -19.11
CA ILE A 334 -14.10 4.71 -19.27
C ILE A 334 -12.99 3.67 -19.44
N ALA A 335 -12.09 3.87 -20.41
CA ALA A 335 -11.00 2.93 -20.68
C ALA A 335 -10.07 2.76 -19.46
N TRP A 336 -9.93 3.82 -18.66
CA TRP A 336 -9.20 3.77 -17.41
C TRP A 336 -9.93 3.02 -16.28
N ARG A 337 -11.25 3.17 -16.15
CA ARG A 337 -12.03 2.35 -15.20
C ARG A 337 -11.92 0.87 -15.53
N GLU A 338 -12.03 0.52 -16.81
CA GLU A 338 -11.92 -0.84 -17.29
C GLU A 338 -10.54 -1.42 -16.96
N TRP A 339 -9.47 -0.72 -17.34
CA TRP A 339 -8.12 -1.13 -16.97
C TRP A 339 -7.91 -1.20 -15.46
N ALA A 340 -8.49 -0.27 -14.69
CA ALA A 340 -8.30 -0.23 -13.26
C ALA A 340 -8.95 -1.42 -12.57
N ALA A 341 -10.16 -1.78 -12.98
CA ALA A 341 -10.84 -3.00 -12.56
C ALA A 341 -10.05 -4.25 -12.99
N GLU A 342 -9.59 -4.31 -14.24
CA GLU A 342 -8.85 -5.46 -14.80
C GLU A 342 -7.49 -5.69 -14.14
N THR A 343 -6.81 -4.63 -13.71
CA THR A 343 -5.45 -4.73 -13.17
C THR A 343 -5.37 -4.62 -11.66
N ARG A 344 -6.47 -4.36 -10.95
CA ARG A 344 -6.52 -4.17 -9.49
C ARG A 344 -5.69 -5.21 -8.72
N ALA A 345 -5.96 -6.51 -8.93
CA ALA A 345 -5.24 -7.59 -8.26
C ALA A 345 -3.71 -7.53 -8.52
N LYS A 346 -3.30 -7.22 -9.76
CA LYS A 346 -1.89 -7.07 -10.12
C LYS A 346 -1.28 -5.81 -9.49
N ARG A 347 -2.03 -4.71 -9.40
CA ARG A 347 -1.56 -3.47 -8.74
C ARG A 347 -1.37 -3.68 -7.25
N CYS A 348 -2.32 -4.31 -6.57
CA CYS A 348 -2.20 -4.66 -5.15
C CYS A 348 -0.99 -5.56 -4.86
N LYS A 349 -0.62 -6.42 -5.81
CA LYS A 349 0.52 -7.36 -5.71
C LYS A 349 1.88 -6.68 -5.79
N TYR A 350 2.05 -5.67 -6.65
CA TYR A 350 3.34 -4.99 -6.84
C TYR A 350 3.40 -3.62 -6.15
N ASN A 351 2.29 -3.15 -5.57
CA ASN A 351 2.26 -1.92 -4.82
C ASN A 351 3.12 -2.00 -3.59
N ARG A 352 4.16 -1.18 -3.56
CA ARG A 352 5.02 -1.00 -2.41
C ARG A 352 4.60 0.18 -1.55
N TYR A 353 3.81 1.14 -2.06
CA TYR A 353 3.32 2.33 -1.34
C TYR A 353 1.80 2.53 -1.53
N PHE A 354 1.30 3.78 -1.47
CA PHE A 354 -0.10 4.24 -1.43
C PHE A 354 -0.84 4.20 -2.78
N GLU A 355 -0.20 3.69 -3.82
CA GLU A 355 -0.55 3.89 -5.22
C GLU A 355 -1.97 3.42 -5.63
N ASP A 356 -2.51 2.33 -5.08
CA ASP A 356 -3.82 1.79 -5.49
C ASP A 356 -4.96 2.49 -4.74
N LEU A 357 -4.77 2.76 -3.44
CA LEU A 357 -5.67 3.63 -2.67
C LEU A 357 -5.77 5.01 -3.33
N PHE A 358 -4.64 5.48 -3.86
CA PHE A 358 -4.51 6.74 -4.55
C PHE A 358 -5.15 6.72 -5.95
N VAL A 359 -4.96 5.67 -6.75
CA VAL A 359 -5.67 5.48 -8.03
C VAL A 359 -7.18 5.42 -7.81
N GLU A 360 -7.66 4.67 -6.82
CA GLU A 360 -9.09 4.55 -6.51
C GLU A 360 -9.66 5.89 -6.03
N ASN A 361 -8.94 6.64 -5.18
CA ASN A 361 -9.35 7.99 -4.76
C ASN A 361 -9.34 8.99 -5.93
N CYS A 362 -8.34 8.93 -6.81
CA CYS A 362 -8.26 9.75 -8.01
C CYS A 362 -9.36 9.40 -9.02
N LEU A 363 -9.68 8.11 -9.20
CA LEU A 363 -10.76 7.62 -10.05
C LEU A 363 -12.11 8.04 -9.49
N ALA A 364 -12.37 7.80 -8.20
CA ALA A 364 -13.57 8.28 -7.52
C ALA A 364 -13.73 9.79 -7.70
N ALA A 365 -12.62 10.54 -7.61
CA ALA A 365 -12.61 11.98 -7.77
C ALA A 365 -12.83 12.49 -9.19
N ALA A 366 -12.23 11.85 -10.18
CA ALA A 366 -12.44 12.17 -11.58
C ALA A 366 -13.86 11.78 -12.06
N CYS A 367 -14.50 10.83 -11.37
CA CYS A 367 -15.77 10.22 -11.76
C CYS A 367 -17.02 10.82 -11.10
N GLN A 368 -16.86 11.66 -10.07
CA GLN A 368 -17.99 12.42 -9.53
C GLN A 368 -18.43 13.47 -10.57
N LYS A 369 -19.50 13.15 -11.31
CA LYS A 369 -20.35 14.17 -11.92
C LYS A 369 -21.14 14.78 -10.77
N PHE A 370 -20.82 15.99 -10.36
CA PHE A 370 -21.71 16.71 -9.45
C PHE A 370 -22.93 17.20 -10.24
N PRO A 371 -24.15 17.03 -9.69
CA PRO A 371 -25.33 17.69 -10.23
C PRO A 371 -25.14 19.20 -10.14
N ASN A 372 -25.62 19.88 -11.18
CA ASN A 372 -25.49 21.31 -11.43
C ASN A 372 -25.72 22.21 -10.21
#